data_AF-A0A497FTS2-F1
#
_entry.id   AF-A0A497FTS2-F1
#
_cell.length_a   1.000
_cell.length_b   1.000
_cell.length_c   1.000
_cell.angle_alpha   90.00
_cell.angle_beta   90.00
_cell.angle_gamma   90.00
#
_symmetry.space_group_name_H-M   'P 1'
#
loop_
_entity.id
_entity.type
_entity.pdbx_description
1 polymer ?
#
loop_
_entity_poly.entity_id
_entity_poly.type
_entity_poly.pdbx_seq_one_letter_code
_entity_poly.pdbx_strand_id
1 'polypeptide(L)'
;MDLEKARNRIKREITELAERVKETPIIVVLLGAGNKGLKKRKSIKEILEREGVICLIPEEDFPKEVSPSIIEEAIFRKADVDLIFVNVESWGSATEFAQLVRIKEVAQKLRVLTHYKYHPLYGRSKSYLT
;
A
#
# COMPACT_ATOMS: atom_id res chain seq x y z
N MET A 1 -25.79 -19.32 15.82
CA MET A 1 -25.55 -17.87 15.63
C MET A 1 -25.65 -17.59 14.15
N ASP A 2 -26.63 -16.79 13.75
CA ASP A 2 -27.03 -16.66 12.35
C ASP A 2 -26.02 -15.80 11.57
N LEU A 3 -25.34 -16.39 10.60
CA LEU A 3 -24.25 -15.75 9.83
C LEU A 3 -24.70 -14.43 9.19
N GLU A 4 -25.97 -14.34 8.83
CA GLU A 4 -26.57 -13.16 8.24
C GLU A 4 -26.70 -11.99 9.24
N LYS A 5 -27.02 -12.28 10.50
CA LYS A 5 -27.02 -11.28 11.58
C LYS A 5 -25.62 -10.76 11.88
N ALA A 6 -24.61 -11.64 11.88
CA ALA A 6 -23.22 -11.23 12.08
C ALA A 6 -22.74 -10.33 10.93
N ARG A 7 -23.06 -10.69 9.68
CA ARG A 7 -22.69 -9.91 8.50
C ARG A 7 -23.36 -8.53 8.47
N ASN A 8 -24.64 -8.45 8.85
CA ASN A 8 -25.37 -7.19 8.92
C ASN A 8 -24.86 -6.28 10.05
N ARG A 9 -24.44 -6.86 11.18
CA ARG A 9 -23.81 -6.11 12.27
C ARG A 9 -22.48 -5.48 11.84
N ILE A 10 -21.61 -6.26 11.20
CA ILE A 10 -20.32 -5.79 10.69
C ILE A 10 -20.51 -4.66 9.68
N LYS A 11 -21.46 -4.79 8.73
CA LYS A 11 -21.79 -3.73 7.78
C LYS A 11 -22.18 -2.43 8.48
N ARG A 12 -22.99 -2.52 9.53
CA ARG A 12 -23.45 -1.36 10.30
C ARG A 12 -22.31 -0.65 11.02
N GLU A 13 -21.44 -1.42 11.69
CA GLU A 13 -20.27 -0.87 12.38
C GLU A 13 -19.31 -0.19 11.40
N ILE A 14 -19.10 -0.75 10.20
CA ILE A 14 -18.30 -0.13 9.13
C ILE A 14 -18.92 1.18 8.65
N THR A 15 -20.23 1.23 8.41
CA THR A 15 -20.93 2.46 8.00
C THR A 15 -20.86 3.55 9.07
N GLU A 16 -21.07 3.19 10.34
CA GLU A 16 -21.00 4.12 11.46
C GLU A 16 -19.57 4.65 11.69
N LEU A 17 -18.55 3.81 11.48
CA LEU A 17 -17.15 4.23 11.49
C LEU A 17 -16.85 5.19 10.33
N ALA A 18 -17.31 4.88 9.11
CA ALA A 18 -17.12 5.74 7.94
C ALA A 18 -17.78 7.12 8.11
N GLU A 19 -18.98 7.18 8.70
CA GLU A 19 -19.69 8.44 8.97
C GLU A 19 -19.05 9.27 10.08
N ARG A 20 -18.43 8.62 11.08
CA ARG A 20 -17.74 9.31 12.19
C ARG A 20 -16.42 9.94 11.79
N VAL A 21 -15.71 9.34 10.84
CA VAL A 21 -14.35 9.78 10.49
C VAL A 21 -14.38 11.06 9.64
N LYS A 22 -15.39 11.29 8.79
CA LYS A 22 -15.57 12.48 7.89
C LYS A 22 -14.37 12.87 7.00
N GLU A 23 -13.22 12.26 7.19
CA GLU A 23 -12.05 12.27 6.33
C GLU A 23 -12.01 10.92 5.64
N THR A 24 -11.91 10.91 4.31
CA THR A 24 -11.60 9.68 3.59
C THR A 24 -10.16 9.33 3.95
N PRO A 25 -9.91 8.25 4.73
CA PRO A 25 -8.57 7.94 5.16
C PRO A 25 -7.72 7.61 3.94
N ILE A 26 -6.53 8.21 3.84
CA ILE A 26 -5.62 7.93 2.73
C ILE A 26 -5.22 6.45 2.82
N ILE A 27 -5.37 5.72 1.72
CA ILE A 27 -4.98 4.33 1.63
C ILE A 27 -3.65 4.22 0.89
N VAL A 28 -2.65 3.69 1.60
CA VAL A 28 -1.29 3.49 1.12
C VAL A 28 -0.96 2.01 1.05
N VAL A 29 -0.29 1.58 -0.02
CA VAL A 29 0.24 0.22 -0.15
C VAL A 29 1.76 0.26 -0.19
N LEU A 30 2.43 -0.59 0.58
CA LEU A 30 3.89 -0.72 0.61
C LEU A 30 4.34 -2.05 -0.02
N LEU A 31 4.69 -2.00 -1.30
CA LEU A 31 5.21 -3.13 -2.08
C LEU A 31 6.71 -3.33 -1.86
N GLY A 32 7.18 -4.56 -2.05
CA GLY A 32 8.59 -4.91 -2.00
C GLY A 32 8.86 -6.30 -2.56
N ALA A 33 10.14 -6.64 -2.69
CA ALA A 33 10.56 -7.96 -3.18
C ALA A 33 10.46 -9.03 -2.06
N GLY A 34 9.26 -9.53 -1.82
CA GLY A 34 8.98 -10.52 -0.77
C GLY A 34 9.42 -10.05 0.62
N ASN A 35 9.95 -10.96 1.46
CA ASN A 35 10.35 -10.64 2.83
C ASN A 35 11.51 -9.63 2.96
N LYS A 36 12.17 -9.23 1.87
CA LYS A 36 13.22 -8.19 1.91
C LYS A 36 12.61 -6.82 2.21
N GLY A 37 13.26 -6.08 3.10
CA GLY A 37 12.79 -4.77 3.56
C GLY A 37 11.48 -4.81 4.37
N LEU A 38 10.92 -5.99 4.68
CA LEU A 38 9.64 -6.13 5.36
C LEU A 38 9.63 -5.45 6.73
N LYS A 39 10.70 -5.61 7.52
CA LYS A 39 10.81 -4.96 8.84
C LYS A 39 10.73 -3.44 8.76
N LYS A 40 11.33 -2.85 7.72
CA LYS A 40 11.27 -1.41 7.46
C LYS A 40 9.85 -1.00 7.04
N ARG A 41 9.22 -1.76 6.14
CA ARG A 41 7.82 -1.51 5.73
C ARG A 41 6.87 -1.58 6.92
N LYS A 42 7.03 -2.55 7.83
CA LYS A 42 6.27 -2.63 9.09
C LYS A 42 6.44 -1.39 9.95
N SER A 43 7.68 -0.93 10.17
CA SER A 43 7.90 0.30 10.95
C SER A 43 7.25 1.53 10.31
N ILE A 44 7.22 1.60 8.98
CA ILE A 44 6.56 2.70 8.26
C ILE A 44 5.03 2.57 8.40
N LYS A 45 4.49 1.36 8.25
CA LYS A 45 3.06 1.07 8.48
C LYS A 45 2.61 1.54 9.86
N GLU A 46 3.33 1.17 10.92
CA GLU A 46 3.01 1.58 12.29
C GLU A 46 3.00 3.10 12.47
N ILE A 47 3.90 3.83 11.79
CA ILE A 47 3.95 5.29 11.84
C ILE A 47 2.76 5.88 11.07
N LEU A 48 2.51 5.41 9.85
CA LEU A 48 1.40 5.88 9.01
C LEU A 48 0.03 5.65 9.67
N GLU A 49 -0.17 4.48 10.28
CA GLU A 49 -1.43 4.15 10.96
C GLU A 49 -1.68 5.03 12.19
N ARG A 50 -0.63 5.46 12.92
CA ARG A 50 -0.76 6.42 14.01
C ARG A 50 -1.20 7.81 13.54
N GLU A 51 -0.87 8.17 12.31
CA GLU A 51 -1.26 9.42 11.66
C GLU A 51 -2.61 9.31 10.92
N GLY A 52 -3.35 8.20 11.10
CA GLY A 52 -4.68 8.00 10.49
C GLY A 52 -4.66 7.52 9.04
N VAL A 53 -3.50 7.11 8.52
CA VAL A 53 -3.36 6.55 7.16
C VAL A 53 -3.55 5.04 7.20
N ILE A 54 -4.43 4.50 6.36
CA ILE A 54 -4.58 3.04 6.22
C ILE A 54 -3.41 2.54 5.38
N CYS A 55 -2.56 1.68 5.96
CA CYS A 55 -1.36 1.20 5.29
C CYS A 55 -1.37 -0.32 5.13
N LEU A 56 -1.33 -0.81 3.88
CA LEU A 56 -1.34 -2.23 3.55
C LEU A 56 0.05 -2.73 3.13
N ILE A 57 0.44 -3.90 3.62
CA ILE A 57 1.61 -4.67 3.24
C ILE A 57 1.10 -6.04 2.74
N PRO A 58 1.22 -6.35 1.45
CA PRO A 58 0.72 -7.61 0.89
C PRO A 58 1.07 -8.86 1.69
N GLU A 59 2.32 -8.97 2.15
CA GLU A 59 2.84 -10.14 2.86
C GLU A 59 2.28 -10.30 4.29
N GLU A 60 1.64 -9.27 4.85
CA GLU A 60 1.03 -9.28 6.19
C GLU A 60 -0.50 -9.34 6.11
N ASP A 61 -1.08 -8.53 5.21
CA ASP A 61 -2.50 -8.22 5.21
C ASP A 61 -3.32 -9.13 4.27
N PHE A 62 -2.65 -9.91 3.42
CA PHE A 62 -3.30 -10.84 2.50
C PHE A 62 -2.91 -12.29 2.80
N PRO A 63 -3.82 -13.26 2.55
CA PRO A 63 -3.50 -14.66 2.77
C PRO A 63 -2.36 -15.11 1.84
N LYS A 64 -1.43 -15.90 2.38
CA LYS A 64 -0.22 -16.36 1.66
C LYS A 64 -0.55 -17.32 0.51
N GLU A 65 -1.73 -17.94 0.57
CA GLU A 65 -2.25 -18.87 -0.43
C GLU A 65 -2.79 -18.13 -1.68
N VAL A 66 -2.98 -16.80 -1.60
CA VAL A 66 -3.41 -16.00 -2.74
C VAL A 66 -2.21 -15.67 -3.61
N SER A 67 -2.35 -15.94 -4.91
CA SER A 67 -1.31 -15.58 -5.89
C SER A 67 -0.99 -14.08 -5.82
N PRO A 68 0.29 -13.68 -5.89
CA PRO A 68 0.70 -12.27 -5.96
C PRO A 68 -0.05 -11.48 -7.05
N SER A 69 -0.29 -12.10 -8.20
CA SER A 69 -1.03 -11.47 -9.31
C SER A 69 -2.48 -11.12 -8.97
N ILE A 70 -3.13 -11.90 -8.11
CA ILE A 70 -4.51 -11.65 -7.66
C ILE A 70 -4.54 -10.54 -6.60
N ILE A 71 -3.53 -10.53 -5.71
CA ILE A 71 -3.35 -9.46 -4.72
C ILE A 71 -3.10 -8.13 -5.44
N GLU A 72 -2.21 -8.14 -6.43
CA GLU A 72 -1.93 -7.01 -7.31
C GLU A 72 -3.19 -6.53 -8.02
N GLU A 73 -3.96 -7.42 -8.65
CA GLU A 73 -5.20 -7.04 -9.32
C GLU A 73 -6.21 -6.43 -8.35
N ALA A 74 -6.36 -6.99 -7.15
CA ALA A 74 -7.25 -6.45 -6.12
C ALA A 74 -6.81 -5.06 -5.64
N ILE A 75 -5.51 -4.87 -5.42
CA ILE A 75 -4.90 -3.60 -5.02
C ILE A 75 -5.07 -2.53 -6.12
N PHE A 76 -4.84 -2.91 -7.38
CA PHE A 76 -4.83 -1.97 -8.49
C PHE A 76 -6.21 -1.65 -9.06
N ARG A 77 -7.17 -2.58 -8.96
CA ARG A 77 -8.51 -2.44 -9.58
C ARG A 77 -9.67 -2.29 -8.61
N LYS A 78 -9.56 -2.81 -7.38
CA LYS A 78 -10.72 -2.94 -6.46
C LYS A 78 -10.61 -2.14 -5.18
N ALA A 79 -9.40 -1.82 -4.73
CA ALA A 79 -9.20 -0.95 -3.60
C ALA A 79 -9.08 0.50 -4.09
N ASP A 80 -9.76 1.42 -3.40
CA ASP A 80 -9.59 2.87 -3.56
C ASP A 80 -8.24 3.31 -3.00
N VAL A 81 -7.15 2.70 -3.49
CA VAL A 81 -5.78 3.03 -3.09
C VAL A 81 -5.43 4.38 -3.65
N ASP A 82 -4.91 5.26 -2.79
CA ASP A 82 -4.45 6.59 -3.18
C ASP A 82 -3.00 6.57 -3.63
N LEU A 83 -2.15 5.83 -2.91
CA LEU A 83 -0.71 5.77 -3.17
C LEU A 83 -0.15 4.36 -3.04
N ILE A 84 0.79 4.03 -3.92
CA ILE A 84 1.50 2.76 -3.92
C ILE A 84 2.99 3.05 -3.88
N PHE A 85 3.66 2.66 -2.80
CA PHE A 85 5.11 2.78 -2.67
C PHE A 85 5.78 1.45 -2.97
N VAL A 86 6.72 1.46 -3.92
CA VAL A 86 7.58 0.31 -4.20
C VAL A 86 8.92 0.51 -3.53
N ASN A 87 9.31 -0.43 -2.67
CA ASN A 87 10.65 -0.47 -2.09
C ASN A 87 11.61 -1.22 -3.03
N VAL A 88 12.37 -0.45 -3.81
CA VAL A 88 13.29 -1.00 -4.82
C VAL A 88 14.62 -1.42 -4.16
N GLU A 89 14.64 -2.64 -3.63
CA GLU A 89 15.82 -3.27 -3.01
C GLU A 89 16.50 -4.33 -3.90
N SER A 90 15.98 -4.62 -5.09
CA SER A 90 16.52 -5.63 -6.01
C SER A 90 16.12 -5.36 -7.46
N TRP A 91 16.77 -6.06 -8.40
CA TRP A 91 16.35 -6.08 -9.81
C TRP A 91 14.92 -6.59 -10.02
N GLY A 92 14.45 -7.51 -9.16
CA GLY A 92 13.06 -7.99 -9.19
C GLY A 92 12.07 -6.86 -8.94
N SER A 93 12.23 -6.12 -7.84
CA SER A 93 11.35 -4.99 -7.52
C SER A 93 11.51 -3.79 -8.46
N ALA A 94 12.68 -3.61 -9.08
CA ALA A 94 12.85 -2.63 -10.17
C ALA A 94 12.05 -3.03 -11.43
N THR A 95 12.01 -4.31 -11.75
CA THR A 95 11.24 -4.84 -12.88
C THR A 95 9.74 -4.73 -12.63
N GLU A 96 9.28 -5.08 -11.42
CA GLU A 96 7.90 -4.87 -10.99
C GLU A 96 7.49 -3.40 -11.13
N PHE A 97 8.31 -2.47 -10.63
CA PHE A 97 8.07 -1.04 -10.80
C PHE A 97 7.91 -0.66 -12.28
N ALA A 98 8.82 -1.11 -13.14
CA ALA A 98 8.76 -0.81 -14.58
C ALA A 98 7.51 -1.39 -15.26
N GLN A 99 7.02 -2.55 -14.82
CA GLN A 99 5.77 -3.14 -15.29
C GLN A 99 4.56 -2.35 -14.82
N LEU A 100 4.52 -1.95 -13.54
CA LEU A 100 3.42 -1.19 -12.95
C LEU A 100 3.27 0.21 -13.55
N VAL A 101 4.37 0.88 -13.89
CA VAL A 101 4.34 2.19 -14.58
C VAL A 101 3.63 2.12 -15.94
N ARG A 102 3.56 0.94 -16.58
CA ARG A 102 2.87 0.77 -17.86
C ARG A 102 1.34 0.69 -17.72
N ILE A 103 0.84 0.51 -16.51
CA ILE A 103 -0.60 0.47 -16.21
C ILE A 103 -1.03 1.89 -15.86
N LYS A 104 -1.81 2.53 -16.74
CA LYS A 104 -2.11 3.97 -16.68
C LYS A 104 -2.75 4.39 -15.35
N GLU A 105 -3.65 3.57 -14.83
CA GLU A 105 -4.40 3.79 -13.60
C GLU A 105 -3.50 3.68 -12.35
N VAL A 106 -2.47 2.83 -12.42
CA VAL A 106 -1.51 2.59 -11.33
C VAL A 106 -0.40 3.63 -11.35
N ALA A 107 0.09 3.99 -12.53
CA ALA A 107 1.24 4.86 -12.72
C ALA A 107 1.11 6.21 -11.99
N GLN A 108 -0.10 6.78 -11.96
CA GLN A 108 -0.37 8.07 -11.31
C GLN A 108 -0.21 8.02 -9.78
N LYS A 109 -0.48 6.85 -9.20
CA LYS A 109 -0.47 6.57 -7.76
C LYS A 109 0.86 5.98 -7.29
N LEU A 110 1.68 5.50 -8.22
CA LEU A 110 2.93 4.80 -7.94
C LEU A 110 4.04 5.76 -7.52
N ARG A 111 4.76 5.42 -6.45
CA ARG A 111 5.90 6.15 -5.89
C ARG A 111 7.01 5.17 -5.53
N VAL A 112 8.26 5.64 -5.52
CA VAL A 112 9.40 4.85 -5.03
C VAL A 112 9.62 5.20 -3.57
N LEU A 113 9.73 4.18 -2.71
CA LEU A 113 10.13 4.38 -1.33
C LEU A 113 11.64 4.66 -1.28
N THR A 114 12.01 5.91 -1.00
CA THR A 114 13.40 6.34 -0.96
C THR A 114 13.74 7.08 0.32
N HIS A 115 15.03 7.18 0.62
CA HIS A 115 15.52 7.96 1.75
C HIS A 115 15.25 9.46 1.51
N TYR A 116 14.87 10.21 2.55
CA TYR A 116 14.42 11.61 2.43
C TYR A 116 15.40 12.52 1.68
N LYS A 117 16.71 12.25 1.78
CA LYS A 117 17.79 12.97 1.06
C LYS A 117 17.66 12.96 -0.48
N TYR A 118 16.88 12.02 -1.02
CA TYR A 118 16.59 11.88 -2.45
C TYR A 118 15.19 12.40 -2.81
N HIS A 119 14.39 12.82 -1.83
CA HIS A 119 13.06 13.36 -2.08
C HIS A 119 13.17 14.78 -2.64
N PRO A 120 12.47 15.14 -3.74
CA PRO A 120 12.61 16.45 -4.39
C PRO A 120 12.32 17.66 -3.48
N LEU A 121 11.50 17.48 -2.45
CA LEU A 121 11.17 18.53 -1.48
C LEU A 121 12.21 18.71 -0.36
N TYR A 122 12.96 17.66 0.00
CA TYR A 122 13.84 17.65 1.17
C TYR A 122 15.33 17.49 0.83
N GLY A 123 15.62 16.95 -0.35
CA GLY A 123 16.95 16.58 -0.80
C GLY A 123 17.54 17.55 -1.83
N ARG A 124 18.86 17.60 -1.90
CA ARG A 124 19.61 18.22 -3.02
C ARG A 124 20.15 17.19 -4.02
N SER A 125 20.00 15.89 -3.72
CA SER A 125 20.47 14.83 -4.60
C SER A 125 19.53 14.70 -5.80
N LYS A 126 20.11 14.67 -7.00
CA LYS A 126 19.36 14.62 -8.26
C LYS A 126 18.86 13.22 -8.63
N SER A 127 19.34 12.17 -7.96
CA SER A 127 18.93 10.79 -8.23
C SER A 127 19.12 9.88 -7.01
N TYR A 128 18.20 8.91 -6.87
CA TYR A 128 18.31 7.79 -5.93
C TYR A 128 19.15 6.63 -6.51
N LEU A 129 19.36 6.61 -7.83
CA LEU A 129 20.08 5.56 -8.57
C LEU A 129 21.57 5.88 -8.79
N THR A 130 22.06 7.00 -8.27
CA THR A 130 23.47 7.43 -8.27
C THR A 130 24.07 7.25 -6.90
#